data_AF-A0A1H0P2L4-F1
#
_entry.id   AF-A0A1H0P2L4-F1
#
_cell.length_a   1.000
_cell.length_b   1.000
_cell.length_c   1.000
_cell.angle_alpha   90.00
_cell.angle_beta   90.00
_cell.angle_gamma   90.00
#
_symmetry.space_group_name_H-M   'P 1'
#
loop_
_entity.id
_entity.type
_entity.pdbx_description
1 polymer ?
#
loop_
_entity_poly.entity_id
_entity_poly.type
_entity_poly.pdbx_seq_one_letter_code
_entity_poly.pdbx_strand_id
1 'polypeptide(L)'
;MRYDDDYYITRVAFIKQEMSRIFGETIVLENEKNNFKQRGYFQLNYKYSKNNCNYTISIENEIRLFNIFISDREEAKISLFRIHNHNNNLDDLKNITYSLNLLFNVLEENNFTLYFSKDGKYYKKTPQGVFRVKNMIEELYGK
;
A
#
# COMPACT_ATOMS: atom_id res chain seq x y z
N MET A 1 -21.51 5.56 13.68
CA MET A 1 -21.19 5.91 12.28
C MET A 1 -21.84 4.87 11.38
N ARG A 2 -22.53 5.28 10.32
CA ARG A 2 -23.15 4.36 9.35
C ARG A 2 -22.12 4.12 8.23
N TYR A 3 -21.85 2.86 7.91
CA TYR A 3 -20.92 2.44 6.86
C TYR A 3 -21.70 2.24 5.56
N ASP A 4 -22.28 3.32 5.07
CA ASP A 4 -23.02 3.38 3.82
C ASP A 4 -22.12 3.84 2.66
N ASP A 5 -22.69 3.87 1.46
CA ASP A 5 -21.96 4.24 0.25
C ASP A 5 -21.34 5.64 0.38
N ASP A 6 -22.04 6.60 0.99
CA ASP A 6 -21.54 7.96 1.22
C ASP A 6 -20.30 7.99 2.11
N TYR A 7 -20.26 7.15 3.16
CA TYR A 7 -19.08 6.98 3.98
C TYR A 7 -17.86 6.59 3.12
N TYR A 8 -17.99 5.56 2.26
CA TYR A 8 -16.88 5.06 1.45
C TYR A 8 -16.49 6.02 0.33
N ILE A 9 -17.47 6.62 -0.36
CA ILE A 9 -17.26 7.64 -1.40
C ILE A 9 -16.42 8.79 -0.84
N THR A 10 -16.75 9.26 0.35
CA THR A 10 -16.04 10.36 1.01
C THR A 10 -14.57 9.99 1.29
N ARG A 11 -14.29 8.76 1.75
CA ARG A 11 -12.91 8.32 2.03
C ARG A 11 -12.11 8.11 0.75
N VAL A 12 -12.71 7.52 -0.28
CA VAL A 12 -12.06 7.36 -1.59
C VAL A 12 -11.70 8.73 -2.18
N ALA A 13 -12.63 9.69 -2.13
CA ALA A 13 -12.37 11.06 -2.59
C ALA A 13 -11.22 11.72 -1.79
N PHE A 14 -11.25 11.59 -0.46
CA PHE A 14 -10.19 12.13 0.41
C PHE A 14 -8.82 11.50 0.11
N ILE A 15 -8.74 10.17 -0.02
CA ILE A 15 -7.50 9.46 -0.38
C ILE A 15 -6.96 9.98 -1.70
N LYS A 16 -7.79 10.13 -2.73
CA LYS A 16 -7.35 10.65 -4.04
C LYS A 16 -6.81 12.08 -3.94
N GLN A 17 -7.50 12.95 -3.19
CA GLN A 17 -7.05 14.32 -2.96
C GLN A 17 -5.69 14.35 -2.27
N GLU A 18 -5.52 13.58 -1.20
CA GLU A 18 -4.27 13.52 -0.44
C GLU A 18 -3.14 12.90 -1.25
N MET A 19 -3.40 11.85 -2.04
CA MET A 19 -2.43 11.27 -2.96
C MET A 19 -1.93 12.32 -3.96
N SER A 20 -2.84 13.07 -4.59
CA SER A 20 -2.46 14.15 -5.49
C SER A 20 -1.67 15.25 -4.78
N ARG A 21 -2.06 15.62 -3.55
CA ARG A 21 -1.40 16.69 -2.77
C ARG A 21 0.01 16.31 -2.33
N ILE A 22 0.21 15.06 -1.89
CA ILE A 22 1.48 14.60 -1.30
C ILE A 22 2.49 14.24 -2.39
N PHE A 23 2.05 13.52 -3.43
CA PHE A 23 2.95 12.96 -4.44
C PHE A 23 3.05 13.81 -5.72
N GLY A 24 2.09 14.71 -5.95
CA GLY A 24 2.05 15.53 -7.16
C GLY A 24 2.07 14.68 -8.44
N GLU A 25 2.90 15.07 -9.40
CA GLU A 25 3.02 14.43 -10.71
C GLU A 25 3.72 13.05 -10.67
N THR A 26 4.32 12.67 -9.54
CA THR A 26 5.04 11.39 -9.42
C THR A 26 4.11 10.19 -9.23
N ILE A 27 2.80 10.43 -9.07
CA ILE A 27 1.79 9.38 -8.90
C ILE A 27 0.64 9.56 -9.88
N VAL A 28 0.17 8.46 -10.45
CA VAL A 28 -0.97 8.43 -11.37
C VAL A 28 -1.92 7.32 -10.96
N LEU A 29 -3.22 7.63 -10.84
CA LEU A 29 -4.25 6.61 -10.62
C LEU A 29 -4.45 5.81 -11.91
N GLU A 30 -4.19 4.50 -11.87
CA GLU A 30 -4.34 3.62 -13.04
C GLU A 30 -5.68 2.88 -13.02
N ASN A 31 -6.14 2.48 -11.84
CA ASN A 31 -7.36 1.69 -11.72
C ASN A 31 -8.07 1.96 -10.39
N GLU A 32 -9.39 1.95 -10.43
CA GLU A 32 -10.27 2.10 -9.29
C GLU A 32 -11.39 1.07 -9.39
N LYS A 33 -11.56 0.28 -8.33
CA LYS A 33 -12.66 -0.66 -8.18
C LYS A 33 -13.43 -0.28 -6.93
N ASN A 34 -14.75 -0.13 -7.06
CA ASN A 34 -15.64 0.16 -5.94
C ASN A 34 -16.81 -0.80 -5.95
N ASN A 35 -17.12 -1.37 -4.79
CA ASN A 35 -18.35 -2.11 -4.54
C ASN A 35 -18.80 -1.81 -3.11
N PHE A 36 -19.63 -0.78 -2.96
CA PHE A 36 -20.04 -0.32 -1.63
C PHE A 36 -21.18 -1.14 -1.01
N LYS A 37 -21.78 -2.05 -1.77
CA LYS A 37 -22.81 -2.98 -1.27
C LYS A 37 -22.17 -4.02 -0.34
N GLN A 38 -22.84 -4.32 0.78
CA GLN A 38 -22.46 -5.36 1.75
C GLN A 38 -21.04 -5.23 2.34
N ARG A 39 -20.87 -4.29 3.28
CA ARG A 39 -19.62 -4.02 4.06
C ARG A 39 -18.55 -3.17 3.38
N GLY A 40 -18.88 -2.68 2.18
CA GLY A 40 -18.14 -1.66 1.44
C GLY A 40 -16.71 -2.00 1.08
N TYR A 41 -16.44 -1.98 -0.22
CA TYR A 41 -15.13 -2.29 -0.78
C TYR A 41 -14.69 -1.21 -1.76
N PHE A 42 -13.43 -0.82 -1.68
CA PHE A 42 -12.69 -0.11 -2.70
C PHE A 42 -11.27 -0.65 -2.81
N GLN A 43 -10.72 -0.51 -4.01
CA GLN A 43 -9.32 -0.69 -4.30
C GLN A 43 -8.89 0.40 -5.29
N LEU A 44 -7.88 1.17 -4.90
CA LEU A 44 -7.23 2.17 -5.74
C LEU A 44 -5.83 1.69 -6.06
N ASN A 45 -5.48 1.62 -7.34
CA ASN A 45 -4.15 1.24 -7.79
C ASN A 45 -3.51 2.44 -8.49
N TYR A 46 -2.38 2.87 -7.94
CA TYR A 46 -1.59 3.97 -8.47
C TYR A 46 -0.26 3.47 -8.99
N LYS A 47 0.23 4.12 -10.03
CA LYS A 47 1.61 3.99 -10.48
C LYS A 47 2.43 5.13 -9.93
N TYR A 48 3.46 4.77 -9.18
CA TYR A 48 4.46 5.69 -8.68
C TYR A 48 5.72 5.62 -9.55
N SER A 49 6.14 6.78 -10.06
CA SER A 49 7.30 6.92 -10.94
C SER A 49 8.16 8.10 -10.48
N LYS A 50 9.29 7.81 -9.82
CA LYS A 50 10.28 8.81 -9.41
C LYS A 50 11.66 8.18 -9.31
N ASN A 51 12.72 8.90 -9.71
CA ASN A 51 14.12 8.46 -9.56
C ASN A 51 14.37 7.03 -10.05
N ASN A 52 13.84 6.65 -11.22
CA ASN A 52 13.86 5.30 -11.80
C ASN A 52 13.15 4.20 -11.01
N CYS A 53 12.57 4.52 -9.85
CA CYS A 53 11.69 3.62 -9.11
C CYS A 53 10.32 3.58 -9.78
N ASN A 54 9.83 2.37 -10.01
CA ASN A 54 8.56 2.10 -10.64
C ASN A 54 7.80 1.11 -9.78
N TYR A 55 6.89 1.63 -8.95
CA TYR A 55 6.08 0.82 -8.05
C TYR A 55 4.60 0.97 -8.36
N THR A 56 3.86 -0.10 -8.13
CA THR A 56 2.41 -0.06 -8.03
C THR A 56 2.04 0.05 -6.56
N ILE A 57 1.27 1.09 -6.23
CA ILE A 57 0.74 1.34 -4.91
C ILE A 57 -0.74 0.95 -4.91
N SER A 58 -1.10 -0.05 -4.12
CA SER A 58 -2.50 -0.48 -3.96
C SER A 58 -3.02 -0.05 -2.60
N ILE A 59 -4.10 0.71 -2.57
CA ILE A 59 -4.83 1.09 -1.35
C ILE A 59 -6.17 0.38 -1.38
N GLU A 60 -6.41 -0.49 -0.41
CA GLU A 60 -7.61 -1.33 -0.32
C GLU A 60 -8.19 -1.27 1.08
N ASN A 61 -9.52 -1.27 1.21
CA ASN A 61 -10.16 -1.34 2.51
C ASN A 61 -10.68 -2.73 2.87
N GLU A 62 -10.67 -2.99 4.17
CA GLU A 62 -11.41 -4.09 4.80
C GLU A 62 -12.36 -3.49 5.83
N ILE A 63 -13.60 -3.21 5.41
CA ILE A 63 -14.65 -2.57 6.20
C ILE A 63 -14.20 -1.20 6.74
N ARG A 64 -13.59 -1.16 7.94
CA ARG A 64 -13.15 0.04 8.68
C ARG A 64 -11.64 0.20 8.69
N LEU A 65 -10.90 -0.73 8.13
CA LEU A 65 -9.46 -0.67 8.02
C LEU A 65 -9.08 -0.43 6.57
N PHE A 66 -7.88 0.08 6.34
CA PHE A 66 -7.28 0.08 5.01
C PHE A 66 -5.87 -0.51 5.06
N ASN A 67 -5.40 -0.97 3.91
CA ASN A 67 -4.05 -1.45 3.73
C ASN A 67 -3.45 -0.74 2.52
N ILE A 68 -2.17 -0.41 2.65
CA ILE A 68 -1.37 0.12 1.56
C ILE A 68 -0.31 -0.94 1.23
N PHE A 69 -0.28 -1.37 -0.02
CA PHE A 69 0.72 -2.29 -0.54
C PHE A 69 1.60 -1.59 -1.56
N ILE A 70 2.89 -1.89 -1.51
CA ILE A 70 3.89 -1.46 -2.49
C ILE A 70 4.30 -2.73 -3.24
N SER A 71 4.29 -2.68 -4.57
CA SER A 71 4.72 -3.80 -5.41
C SER A 71 5.54 -3.34 -6.60
N ASP A 72 6.48 -4.19 -7.05
CA ASP A 72 7.24 -3.97 -8.26
C ASP A 72 6.61 -4.65 -9.49
N ARG A 73 7.27 -4.53 -10.64
CA ARG A 73 6.80 -5.12 -11.92
C ARG A 73 6.81 -6.66 -11.95
N GLU A 74 7.51 -7.30 -11.03
CA GLU A 74 7.54 -8.77 -10.90
C GLU A 74 6.62 -9.25 -9.78
N GLU A 75 5.67 -8.40 -9.36
CA GLU A 75 4.68 -8.66 -8.32
C GLU A 75 5.28 -8.95 -6.94
N ALA A 76 6.56 -8.61 -6.73
CA ALA A 76 7.14 -8.62 -5.40
C ALA A 76 6.53 -7.50 -4.59
N LYS A 77 6.00 -7.84 -3.40
CA LYS A 77 5.14 -6.93 -2.63
C LYS A 77 5.47 -6.89 -1.15
N ILE A 78 5.07 -5.79 -0.52
CA ILE A 78 5.09 -5.59 0.93
C ILE A 78 3.92 -4.69 1.33
N SER A 79 3.38 -4.87 2.54
CA SER A 79 2.44 -3.90 3.11
C SER A 79 3.21 -2.79 3.84
N LEU A 80 2.74 -1.55 3.72
CA LEU A 80 3.31 -0.42 4.46
C LEU A 80 3.32 -0.69 5.97
N PHE A 81 2.26 -1.34 6.47
CA PHE A 81 2.13 -1.73 7.88
C PHE A 81 3.27 -2.61 8.38
N ARG A 82 3.85 -3.45 7.51
CA ARG A 82 5.01 -4.28 7.84
C ARG A 82 6.32 -3.50 7.87
N ILE A 83 6.43 -2.44 7.07
CA ILE A 83 7.61 -1.56 7.08
C ILE A 83 7.55 -0.68 8.34
N HIS A 84 6.39 -0.09 8.59
CA HIS A 84 6.12 0.76 9.75
C HIS A 84 4.71 0.49 10.28
N ASN A 85 4.65 0.05 11.54
CA ASN A 85 3.38 -0.10 12.24
C ASN A 85 2.70 1.28 12.38
N HIS A 86 1.44 1.39 11.99
CA HIS A 86 0.67 2.63 12.02
C HIS A 86 -0.82 2.32 12.19
N ASN A 87 -1.58 3.33 12.62
CA ASN A 87 -3.03 3.19 12.70
C ASN A 87 -3.64 3.23 11.30
N ASN A 88 -4.28 2.14 10.89
CA ASN A 88 -4.91 1.99 9.59
C ASN A 88 -6.45 2.05 9.65
N ASN A 89 -7.00 2.67 10.69
CA ASN A 89 -8.43 2.89 10.81
C ASN A 89 -8.88 3.98 9.82
N LEU A 90 -9.85 3.62 8.97
CA LEU A 90 -10.46 4.39 7.90
C LEU A 90 -11.44 5.47 8.40
N ASP A 91 -11.92 5.35 9.65
CA ASP A 91 -12.87 6.31 10.24
C ASP A 91 -12.23 7.69 10.46
N ASP A 92 -10.94 7.73 10.75
CA ASP A 92 -10.18 8.94 11.03
C ASP A 92 -9.31 9.35 9.82
N LEU A 93 -9.69 10.46 9.19
CA LEU A 93 -8.97 11.00 8.03
C LEU A 93 -7.52 11.39 8.35
N LYS A 94 -7.20 11.70 9.62
CA LYS A 94 -5.81 11.97 10.03
C LYS A 94 -4.94 10.73 9.91
N ASN A 95 -5.48 9.54 10.16
CA ASN A 95 -4.76 8.28 9.97
C ASN A 95 -4.46 8.04 8.49
N ILE A 96 -5.41 8.37 7.61
CA ILE A 96 -5.21 8.30 6.16
C ILE A 96 -4.05 9.23 5.75
N THR A 97 -4.14 10.52 6.08
CA THR A 97 -3.07 11.48 5.77
C THR A 97 -1.72 11.05 6.35
N TYR A 98 -1.67 10.60 7.61
CA TYR A 98 -0.44 10.11 8.23
C TYR A 98 0.16 8.93 7.46
N SER A 99 -0.66 7.94 7.10
CA SER A 99 -0.23 6.73 6.38
C SER A 99 0.26 7.05 4.98
N LEU A 100 -0.34 8.04 4.30
CA LEU A 100 0.11 8.49 2.98
C LEU A 100 1.43 9.27 3.04
N ASN A 101 1.66 10.10 4.07
CA ASN A 101 2.97 10.73 4.27
C ASN A 101 4.05 9.70 4.65
N LEU A 102 3.69 8.69 5.46
CA LEU A 102 4.57 7.59 5.77
C LEU A 102 4.96 6.79 4.53
N LEU A 103 3.98 6.50 3.66
CA LEU A 103 4.23 5.90 2.34
C LEU A 103 5.20 6.76 1.52
N PHE A 104 4.98 8.07 1.44
CA PHE A 104 5.86 8.99 0.72
C PHE A 104 7.31 8.87 1.21
N ASN A 105 7.53 8.96 2.52
CA ASN A 105 8.87 8.85 3.10
C ASN A 105 9.53 7.49 2.80
N VAL A 106 8.78 6.39 2.91
CA VAL A 106 9.27 5.04 2.57
C VAL A 106 9.71 4.94 1.10
N LEU A 107 8.96 5.57 0.20
CA LEU A 107 9.27 5.60 -1.23
C LEU A 107 10.44 6.55 -1.56
N GLU A 108 10.60 7.65 -0.82
CA GLU A 108 11.76 8.56 -0.95
C GLU A 108 13.06 7.89 -0.48
N GLU A 109 13.01 7.22 0.67
CA GLU A 109 14.16 6.47 1.20
C GLU A 109 14.51 5.25 0.34
N ASN A 110 13.49 4.64 -0.27
CA ASN A 110 13.60 3.44 -1.12
C ASN A 110 14.44 2.31 -0.49
N ASN A 111 14.41 2.21 0.84
CA ASN A 111 15.18 1.25 1.62
C ASN A 111 14.27 0.27 2.33
N PHE A 112 13.58 -0.55 1.56
CA PHE A 112 12.66 -1.57 2.07
C PHE A 112 12.84 -2.89 1.33
N THR A 113 12.24 -3.94 1.88
CA THR A 113 12.30 -5.30 1.34
C THR A 113 10.95 -5.69 0.74
N LEU A 114 10.97 -6.15 -0.52
CA LEU A 114 9.81 -6.75 -1.19
C LEU A 114 9.90 -8.28 -1.14
N TYR A 115 8.76 -8.97 -1.15
CA TYR A 115 8.71 -10.42 -1.11
C TYR A 115 7.91 -10.99 -2.28
N PHE A 116 8.36 -12.10 -2.84
CA PHE A 116 7.66 -12.80 -3.90
C PHE A 116 7.86 -14.32 -3.80
N SER A 117 6.99 -15.07 -4.45
CA SER A 117 7.12 -16.52 -4.62
C SER A 117 7.37 -16.87 -6.07
N LYS A 118 8.33 -17.76 -6.32
CA LYS A 118 8.65 -18.31 -7.64
C LYS A 118 8.99 -19.79 -7.50
N ASP A 119 8.40 -20.64 -8.33
CA ASP A 119 8.64 -22.10 -8.36
C ASP A 119 8.50 -22.76 -6.97
N GLY A 120 7.46 -22.37 -6.22
CA GLY A 120 7.18 -22.88 -4.86
C GLY A 120 8.19 -22.42 -3.79
N LYS A 121 9.08 -21.48 -4.11
CA LYS A 121 10.09 -20.93 -3.18
C LYS A 121 9.83 -19.45 -2.94
N TYR A 122 10.19 -18.98 -1.75
CA TYR A 122 10.07 -17.58 -1.36
C TYR A 122 11.40 -16.84 -1.54
N TYR A 123 11.29 -15.58 -1.93
CA TYR A 123 12.42 -14.70 -2.16
C TYR A 123 12.13 -13.32 -1.59
N LYS A 124 13.19 -12.62 -1.24
CA LYS A 124 13.17 -11.22 -0.86
C LYS A 124 14.03 -10.39 -1.79
N LYS A 125 13.56 -9.21 -2.16
CA LYS A 125 14.31 -8.20 -2.91
C LYS A 125 14.66 -7.07 -1.98
N THR A 126 15.94 -6.74 -1.91
CA THR A 126 16.47 -5.61 -1.16
C THR A 126 17.31 -4.75 -2.10
N PRO A 127 17.76 -3.55 -1.68
CA PRO A 127 18.71 -2.77 -2.46
C PRO A 127 20.02 -3.52 -2.80
N GLN A 128 20.38 -4.56 -2.04
CA GLN A 128 21.57 -5.38 -2.24
C GLN A 128 21.37 -6.56 -3.21
N GLY A 129 20.12 -6.82 -3.64
CA GLY A 129 19.80 -7.87 -4.60
C GLY A 129 18.68 -8.80 -4.13
N VAL A 130 18.62 -9.98 -4.74
CA VAL A 130 17.55 -10.97 -4.53
C VAL A 130 18.08 -12.17 -3.75
N PHE A 131 17.41 -12.51 -2.66
CA PHE A 131 17.82 -13.58 -1.74
C PHE A 131 16.69 -14.58 -1.52
N ARG A 132 17.04 -15.87 -1.42
CA ARG A 132 16.08 -16.93 -1.10
C ARG A 132 15.74 -16.90 0.39
N VAL A 133 14.45 -16.92 0.71
CA VAL A 133 13.94 -17.05 2.08
C VAL A 133 13.66 -18.53 2.34
N LYS A 134 14.37 -19.12 3.31
CA LYS A 134 14.19 -20.54 3.68
C LYS A 134 13.02 -20.74 4.64
N ASN A 135 12.82 -19.80 5.56
CA ASN A 135 11.76 -19.85 6.56
C ASN A 135 11.04 -18.50 6.60
N MET A 136 9.82 -18.46 6.04
CA MET A 136 9.04 -17.23 5.97
C MET A 136 8.53 -16.78 7.34
N ILE A 137 8.27 -17.71 8.26
CA ILE A 137 7.77 -17.36 9.60
C ILE A 137 8.88 -16.63 10.36
N GLU A 138 10.09 -17.18 10.36
CA GLU A 138 11.24 -16.56 11.00
C GLU A 138 11.61 -15.22 10.37
N GLU A 139 11.59 -15.11 9.03
CA GLU A 139 11.84 -13.84 8.34
C GLU A 139 10.83 -12.75 8.74
N LEU A 140 9.57 -13.12 8.97
CA LEU A 140 8.50 -12.17 9.26
C LEU A 140 8.30 -11.89 10.76
N TYR A 141 8.66 -12.82 11.64
CA TYR A 141 8.30 -12.78 13.06
C TYR A 141 9.45 -13.15 14.01
N GLY A 142 10.62 -13.54 13.50
CA GLY A 142 11.76 -14.02 14.28
C GLY A 142 12.64 -12.91 14.89
N LYS A 143 12.07 -11.75 15.20
CA LYS A 143 12.77 -10.66 15.92
C LYS A 143 12.38 -10.65 17.38
#